data_AF-A0A094KHT6-F1
#
_entry.id   AF-A0A094KHT6-F1
#
_cell.length_a   1.000
_cell.length_b   1.000
_cell.length_c   1.000
_cell.angle_alpha   90.00
_cell.angle_beta   90.00
_cell.angle_gamma   90.00
#
_symmetry.space_group_name_H-M   'P 1'
#
loop_
_entity.id
_entity.type
_entity.pdbx_description
1 polymer ?
#
loop_
_entity_poly.entity_id
_entity_poly.type
_entity_poly.pdbx_seq_one_letter_code
_entity_poly.pdbx_strand_id
1 'polypeptide(L)'
;REIGSIVRSLGCFPTEAEVQELLAQVEEEEPTGYVHLEKFLPVMTKVLLDRSYRPIPEDVLLHAFEALDENKCGYITKEELVKYLTEE
;
A
#
# COMPACT_ATOMS: atom_id res chain seq x y z
N ARG A 1 -7.10 -5.46 11.81
CA ARG A 1 -5.89 -5.59 10.93
C ARG A 1 -6.25 -5.85 9.45
N GLU A 2 -7.44 -5.46 9.00
CA GLU A 2 -7.94 -5.76 7.64
C GLU A 2 -8.09 -4.51 6.77
N ILE A 3 -8.10 -3.31 7.38
CA ILE A 3 -8.28 -2.04 6.66
C ILE A 3 -7.25 -1.87 5.56
N GLY A 4 -5.97 -2.17 5.81
CA GLY A 4 -4.94 -2.10 4.77
C GLY A 4 -5.30 -2.95 3.53
N SER A 5 -5.76 -4.18 3.74
CA SER A 5 -6.18 -5.07 2.65
C SER A 5 -7.45 -4.57 1.94
N ILE A 6 -8.42 -4.04 2.68
CA ILE A 6 -9.65 -3.45 2.11
C ILE A 6 -9.30 -2.23 1.24
N VAL A 7 -8.49 -1.32 1.76
CA VAL A 7 -8.06 -0.10 1.05
C VAL A 7 -7.28 -0.46 -0.21
N ARG A 8 -6.37 -1.45 -0.14
CA ARG A 8 -5.66 -1.96 -1.32
C ARG A 8 -6.59 -2.61 -2.36
N SER A 9 -7.63 -3.31 -1.91
CA SER A 9 -8.64 -3.90 -2.80
C SER A 9 -9.50 -2.84 -3.51
N LEU A 10 -9.56 -1.62 -2.98
CA LEU A 10 -10.20 -0.47 -3.60
C LEU A 10 -9.28 0.30 -4.59
N GLY A 11 -8.08 -0.23 -4.88
CA GLY A 11 -7.14 0.38 -5.82
C GLY A 11 -6.28 1.50 -5.24
N CYS A 12 -6.24 1.63 -3.91
CA CYS A 12 -5.38 2.57 -3.19
C CYS A 12 -4.09 1.87 -2.74
N PHE A 13 -2.98 2.61 -2.63
CA PHE A 13 -1.67 2.06 -2.28
C PHE A 13 -1.06 2.82 -1.09
N PRO A 14 -1.71 2.82 0.09
CA PRO A 14 -1.18 3.52 1.26
C PRO A 14 0.05 2.80 1.81
N THR A 15 0.98 3.58 2.32
CA THR A 15 2.07 3.12 3.20
C THR A 15 1.51 2.61 4.53
N GLU A 16 2.31 1.84 5.27
CA GLU A 16 1.87 1.36 6.59
C GLU A 16 1.57 2.49 7.57
N ALA A 17 2.31 3.60 7.49
CA ALA A 17 2.07 4.79 8.30
C ALA A 17 0.72 5.44 7.96
N GLU A 18 0.39 5.59 6.68
CA GLU A 18 -0.90 6.11 6.23
C GLU A 18 -2.06 5.19 6.60
N VAL A 19 -1.85 3.86 6.60
CA VAL A 19 -2.86 2.92 7.10
C VAL A 19 -3.12 3.14 8.60
N GLN A 20 -2.09 3.42 9.40
CA GLN A 20 -2.28 3.74 10.82
C GLN A 20 -3.03 5.08 11.01
N GLU A 21 -2.71 6.09 10.20
CA GLU A 21 -3.40 7.37 10.24
C GLU A 21 -4.87 7.23 9.82
N LEU A 22 -5.15 6.44 8.79
CA LEU A 22 -6.52 6.11 8.38
C LEU A 22 -7.27 5.36 9.49
N LEU A 23 -6.61 4.40 10.14
CA LEU A 23 -7.18 3.65 11.26
C LEU A 23 -7.56 4.60 12.41
N ALA A 24 -6.67 5.52 12.77
CA ALA A 24 -6.93 6.51 13.81
C ALA A 24 -8.12 7.44 13.51
N GLN A 25 -8.45 7.65 12.22
CA GLN A 25 -9.62 8.45 11.82
C GLN A 25 -10.95 7.69 11.93
N VAL A 26 -10.93 6.36 11.89
CA VAL A 26 -12.14 5.52 11.85
C VAL A 26 -12.38 4.73 13.14
N GLU A 27 -11.38 4.63 14.02
CA GLU A 27 -11.48 3.92 15.29
C GLU A 27 -12.38 4.68 16.30
N GLU A 28 -12.93 3.94 17.25
CA GLU A 28 -13.65 4.51 18.41
C GLU A 28 -12.67 5.13 19.41
N GLU A 29 -13.15 6.00 20.31
CA GLU A 29 -12.31 6.58 21.37
C GLU A 29 -11.67 5.49 22.24
N GLU A 30 -12.35 4.34 22.39
CA GLU A 30 -11.80 3.13 22.97
C GLU A 30 -11.49 2.11 21.86
N PRO A 31 -10.27 1.56 21.80
CA PRO A 31 -9.90 0.59 20.77
C PRO A 31 -10.66 -0.73 21.00
N THR A 32 -11.75 -0.90 20.25
CA THR A 32 -12.61 -2.10 20.33
C THR A 32 -12.06 -3.28 19.52
N GLY A 33 -11.04 -3.03 18.68
CA GLY A 33 -10.52 -3.99 17.72
C GLY A 33 -11.37 -4.14 16.44
N TYR A 34 -12.48 -3.39 16.34
CA TYR A 34 -13.35 -3.37 15.17
C TYR A 34 -13.58 -1.93 14.70
N VAL A 35 -13.90 -1.78 13.41
CA VAL A 35 -14.26 -0.49 12.82
C VAL A 35 -15.67 -0.59 12.28
N HIS A 36 -16.54 0.31 12.73
CA HIS A 36 -17.91 0.38 12.24
C HIS A 36 -17.94 0.92 10.80
N LEU A 37 -18.74 0.28 9.94
CA LEU A 37 -18.86 0.67 8.54
C LEU A 37 -19.31 2.13 8.39
N GLU A 38 -20.19 2.60 9.26
CA GLU A 38 -20.69 3.99 9.28
C GLU A 38 -19.58 5.03 9.52
N LYS A 39 -18.50 4.66 10.23
CA LYS A 39 -17.32 5.50 10.40
C LYS A 39 -16.33 5.37 9.26
N PHE A 40 -16.18 4.16 8.73
CA PHE A 40 -15.28 3.90 7.60
C PHE A 40 -15.73 4.58 6.31
N LEU A 41 -17.03 4.51 5.98
CA LEU A 41 -17.56 4.97 4.70
C LEU A 41 -17.27 6.45 4.40
N PRO A 42 -17.51 7.42 5.30
CA PRO A 42 -17.23 8.83 5.03
C PRO A 42 -15.75 9.08 4.75
N VAL A 43 -14.87 8.47 5.54
CA VAL A 43 -13.41 8.63 5.40
C VAL A 43 -12.92 8.02 4.09
N MET A 44 -13.31 6.78 3.79
CA MET A 44 -12.88 6.10 2.57
C MET A 44 -13.48 6.75 1.32
N THR A 45 -14.73 7.24 1.39
CA THR A 45 -15.35 7.98 0.28
C THR A 45 -14.53 9.22 -0.06
N LYS A 46 -14.08 9.98 0.95
CA LYS A 46 -13.21 11.13 0.75
C LYS A 46 -11.89 10.73 0.11
N VAL A 47 -11.23 9.68 0.62
CA VAL A 47 -9.99 9.14 0.05
C VAL A 47 -10.13 8.82 -1.44
N LEU A 48 -11.24 8.18 -1.84
CA LEU A 48 -11.51 7.83 -3.25
C LEU A 48 -11.78 9.07 -4.12
N LEU A 49 -12.58 10.01 -3.62
CA LEU A 49 -12.90 11.25 -4.35
C LEU A 49 -11.68 12.14 -4.55
N ASP A 50 -10.85 12.27 -3.51
CA ASP A 50 -9.61 13.05 -3.53
C ASP A 50 -8.49 12.35 -4.30
N ARG A 51 -8.71 11.08 -4.70
CA ARG A 51 -7.70 10.21 -5.33
C ARG A 51 -6.43 10.14 -4.49
N SER A 52 -6.58 10.04 -3.18
CA SER A 52 -5.46 9.83 -2.25
C SER A 52 -4.87 8.43 -2.43
N TYR A 53 -3.64 8.21 -1.94
CA TYR A 53 -2.95 6.92 -2.02
C TYR A 53 -2.83 6.35 -3.44
N ARG A 54 -2.47 7.20 -4.40
CA ARG A 54 -2.28 6.75 -5.78
C ARG A 54 -1.15 5.72 -5.88
N PRO A 55 -1.23 4.79 -6.84
CA PRO A 55 -0.11 3.91 -7.13
C PRO A 55 1.13 4.72 -7.47
N ILE A 56 2.28 4.10 -7.21
CA ILE A 56 3.55 4.57 -7.76
C ILE A 56 3.43 4.58 -9.29
N PRO A 57 3.87 5.65 -9.98
CA PRO A 57 3.83 5.72 -11.44
C PRO A 57 4.50 4.51 -12.10
N GLU A 58 3.91 4.01 -13.19
CA GLU A 58 4.38 2.80 -13.88
C GLU A 58 5.83 2.91 -14.38
N ASP A 59 6.23 4.10 -14.83
CA ASP A 59 7.60 4.39 -15.25
C ASP A 59 8.59 4.31 -14.08
N VAL A 60 8.20 4.77 -12.89
CA VAL A 60 9.04 4.64 -11.69
C VAL A 60 9.20 3.18 -11.29
N LEU A 61 8.11 2.39 -11.34
CA LEU A 61 8.16 0.95 -11.07
C LEU A 61 9.03 0.21 -12.09
N LEU A 62 8.93 0.57 -13.37
CA LEU A 62 9.74 -0.01 -14.44
C LEU A 62 11.23 0.29 -14.22
N HIS A 63 11.60 1.55 -13.96
CA HIS A 63 12.99 1.90 -13.70
C HIS A 63 13.53 1.22 -12.43
N ALA A 64 12.71 1.08 -11.39
CA ALA A 64 13.11 0.35 -10.18
C ALA A 64 13.36 -1.14 -10.47
N PHE A 65 12.52 -1.75 -11.31
CA PHE A 65 12.72 -3.12 -11.76
C PHE A 65 13.99 -3.27 -12.61
N GLU A 66 14.21 -2.37 -13.58
CA GLU A 66 15.40 -2.37 -14.44
C GLU A 66 16.70 -2.15 -13.66
N ALA A 67 16.65 -1.45 -12.51
CA ALA A 67 17.79 -1.31 -11.61
C ALA A 67 18.21 -2.64 -10.95
N LEU A 68 17.27 -3.58 -10.79
CA LEU A 68 17.52 -4.92 -10.25
C LEU A 68 17.83 -5.95 -11.36
N ASP A 69 17.33 -5.73 -12.58
CA ASP A 69 17.64 -6.54 -13.77
C ASP A 69 18.88 -5.99 -14.50
N GLU A 70 20.05 -6.12 -13.87
CA GLU A 70 21.33 -5.59 -14.37
C GLU A 70 21.65 -6.03 -15.81
N ASN A 71 21.25 -7.25 -16.17
CA ASN A 71 21.51 -7.85 -17.49
C ASN A 71 20.44 -7.51 -18.54
N LYS A 72 19.37 -6.78 -18.17
CA LYS A 72 18.24 -6.42 -19.03
C LYS A 72 17.59 -7.63 -19.71
N CYS A 73 17.45 -8.73 -18.96
CA CYS A 73 16.87 -9.97 -19.47
C CYS A 73 15.33 -10.01 -19.35
N GLY A 74 14.72 -9.02 -18.68
CA GLY A 74 13.28 -8.86 -18.50
C GLY A 74 12.71 -9.64 -17.31
N TYR A 75 13.56 -10.23 -16.47
CA TYR A 75 13.17 -10.98 -15.28
C TYR A 75 14.22 -10.85 -14.17
N ILE A 76 13.80 -11.07 -12.92
CA ILE A 76 14.69 -11.19 -11.76
C ILE A 76 14.55 -12.62 -11.26
N THR A 77 15.66 -13.34 -11.13
CA THR A 77 15.66 -14.71 -10.60
C THR A 77 15.36 -14.71 -9.11
N LYS A 78 14.95 -15.87 -8.58
CA LYS A 78 14.71 -16.03 -7.14
C LYS A 78 15.98 -15.70 -6.35
N GLU A 79 17.12 -16.16 -6.83
CA GLU A 79 18.42 -15.99 -6.19
C GLU A 79 18.82 -14.50 -6.12
N GLU A 80 18.64 -13.76 -7.23
CA GLU A 80 18.84 -12.31 -7.27
C GLU A 80 17.88 -11.57 -6.34
N LEU A 81 16.59 -11.91 -6.37
CA LEU A 81 15.60 -11.27 -5.50
C LEU A 81 15.89 -11.51 -4.01
N VAL A 82 16.27 -12.72 -3.62
CA VAL A 82 16.66 -13.02 -2.23
C VAL A 82 17.86 -12.18 -1.83
N LYS A 83 18.91 -12.14 -2.66
CA LYS A 83 20.09 -11.32 -2.44
C LYS A 83 19.71 -9.86 -2.16
N TYR A 84 18.94 -9.23 -3.05
CA TYR A 84 18.52 -7.83 -2.91
C TYR A 84 17.64 -7.57 -1.67
N LEU A 85 16.84 -8.55 -1.23
CA LEU A 85 15.94 -8.38 -0.08
C LEU A 85 16.60 -8.66 1.29
N THR A 86 17.77 -9.29 1.32
CA THR A 86 18.40 -9.71 2.59
C THR A 86 19.81 -9.19 2.83
N GLU A 87 20.53 -8.79 1.78
CA GLU A 87 21.96 -8.44 1.88
C GLU A 87 22.27 -6.94 1.68
N GLU A 88 21.27 -6.12 1.32
CA GLU A 88 21.37 -4.66 1.27
C GLU A 88 20.77 -3.96 2.49
#